data_AF-A0A3P9BTM9-F1
#
_entry.id   AF-A0A3P9BTM9-F1
#
_cell.length_a   1.000
_cell.length_b   1.000
_cell.length_c   1.000
_cell.angle_alpha   90.00
_cell.angle_beta   90.00
_cell.angle_gamma   90.00
#
_symmetry.space_group_name_H-M   'P 1'
#
loop_
_entity.id
_entity.type
_entity.pdbx_description
1 polymer ?
#
loop_
_entity_poly.entity_id
_entity_poly.type
_entity_poly.pdbx_seq_one_letter_code
_entity_poly.pdbx_strand_id
1 'polypeptide(L)'
;MSVEMVELSVKAAEPLRPAGNLQQNRVFLDFFWDLAKPDQEVRLKAVENLIQYLKTNNKEDELEYTFKRLVDGLAHTRETARPGFSLALGQVLSAFEDVSLQSILNRIKEKHNLQGAKKKFSRNAMFGNVFGVLALHQSNRLSKEPQVVLGCVQLLQSLSQHKQHLKDLPTKTMMDILAEVPEEVFEEVLMGALQTDLESAFRTPEQLQLLLVALQRFPQTLKPKKLKKLLGSSTIINADNIPKITEVLKTAAHAVKKERILPAVVLDLLKLSLKEDSFELFWNKAITDGMLKEQPGPTQ
;
A
#
# COMPACT_ATOMS: atom_id res chain seq x y z
N MET A 1 -66.44 -40.73 -35.59
CA MET A 1 -65.46 -39.88 -36.29
C MET A 1 -64.97 -38.86 -35.28
N SER A 2 -63.79 -39.12 -34.73
CA SER A 2 -63.22 -38.37 -33.60
C SER A 2 -62.45 -37.17 -34.14
N VAL A 3 -62.88 -35.97 -33.76
CA VAL A 3 -62.16 -34.72 -34.04
C VAL A 3 -61.34 -34.39 -32.80
N GLU A 4 -60.02 -34.38 -32.95
CA GLU A 4 -59.08 -33.92 -31.92
C GLU A 4 -59.30 -32.42 -31.66
N MET A 5 -59.63 -32.09 -30.41
CA MET A 5 -59.60 -30.73 -29.88
C MET A 5 -58.18 -30.44 -29.39
N VAL A 6 -57.43 -29.65 -30.14
CA VAL A 6 -56.13 -29.12 -29.69
C VAL A 6 -56.39 -27.92 -28.79
N GLU A 7 -56.19 -28.09 -27.49
CA GLU A 7 -56.18 -26.97 -26.53
C GLU A 7 -54.96 -26.08 -26.80
N LEU A 8 -55.22 -24.85 -27.27
CA LEU A 8 -54.24 -23.77 -27.32
C LEU A 8 -53.96 -23.28 -25.89
N SER A 9 -52.85 -23.76 -25.32
CA SER A 9 -52.34 -23.28 -24.03
C SER A 9 -51.86 -21.83 -24.17
N VAL A 10 -52.65 -20.89 -23.66
CA VAL A 10 -52.31 -19.46 -23.58
C VAL A 10 -51.19 -19.31 -22.54
N LYS A 11 -49.96 -19.05 -23.00
CA LYS A 11 -48.85 -18.64 -22.13
C LYS A 11 -49.24 -17.36 -21.40
N ALA A 12 -49.38 -17.45 -20.08
CA ALA A 12 -49.52 -16.30 -19.21
C ALA A 12 -48.33 -15.34 -19.42
N ALA A 13 -48.63 -14.06 -19.62
CA ALA A 13 -47.62 -13.02 -19.74
C ALA A 13 -46.82 -12.92 -18.44
N GLU A 14 -45.49 -12.98 -18.54
CA GLU A 14 -44.58 -12.71 -17.43
C GLU A 14 -44.84 -11.31 -16.85
N PRO A 15 -44.79 -11.12 -15.53
CA PRO A 15 -44.93 -9.78 -14.94
C PRO A 15 -43.80 -8.88 -15.44
N LEU A 16 -44.16 -7.77 -16.07
CA LEU A 16 -43.24 -6.69 -16.43
C LEU A 16 -42.47 -6.26 -15.18
N ARG A 17 -41.14 -6.47 -15.18
CA ARG A 17 -40.25 -6.00 -14.10
C ARG A 17 -40.42 -4.49 -13.95
N PRO A 18 -40.59 -3.95 -12.73
CA PRO A 18 -40.83 -2.53 -12.54
C PRO A 18 -39.61 -1.72 -12.98
N ALA A 19 -39.81 -0.80 -13.91
CA ALA A 19 -38.76 0.00 -14.56
C ALA A 19 -37.86 0.79 -13.58
N GLY A 20 -38.36 1.09 -12.36
CA GLY A 20 -37.60 1.78 -11.30
C GLY A 20 -36.38 1.01 -10.79
N ASN A 21 -36.45 -0.32 -10.68
CA ASN A 21 -35.32 -1.14 -10.24
C ASN A 21 -34.19 -1.19 -11.28
N LEU A 22 -34.51 -1.10 -12.57
CA LEU A 22 -33.52 -1.11 -13.64
C LEU A 22 -32.75 0.21 -13.71
N GLN A 23 -33.39 1.35 -13.43
CA GLN A 23 -32.73 2.66 -13.41
C GLN A 23 -31.82 2.81 -12.18
N GLN A 24 -32.27 2.40 -10.98
CA GLN A 24 -31.42 2.39 -9.79
C GLN A 24 -30.19 1.50 -9.97
N ASN A 25 -30.36 0.31 -10.56
CA ASN A 25 -29.23 -0.57 -10.90
C ASN A 25 -28.26 0.08 -11.90
N ARG A 26 -28.73 0.90 -12.85
CA ARG A 26 -27.83 1.63 -13.76
C ARG A 26 -27.03 2.71 -13.04
N VAL A 27 -27.69 3.52 -12.21
CA VAL A 27 -27.02 4.57 -11.42
C VAL A 27 -25.96 3.98 -10.49
N PHE A 28 -26.27 2.86 -9.83
CA PHE A 28 -25.33 2.13 -8.99
C PHE A 28 -24.09 1.65 -9.78
N LEU A 29 -24.29 1.13 -11.00
CA LEU A 29 -23.20 0.67 -11.85
C LEU A 29 -22.36 1.83 -12.41
N ASP A 30 -22.95 3.00 -12.66
CA ASP A 30 -22.28 4.19 -13.18
C ASP A 30 -21.20 4.73 -12.23
N PHE A 31 -21.38 4.56 -10.91
CA PHE A 31 -20.34 4.93 -9.94
C PHE A 31 -19.01 4.24 -10.24
N PHE A 32 -19.01 2.94 -10.56
CA PHE A 32 -17.78 2.20 -10.86
C PHE A 32 -17.12 2.64 -12.18
N TRP A 33 -17.92 3.09 -13.15
CA TRP A 33 -17.39 3.68 -14.38
C TRP A 33 -16.72 5.02 -14.11
N ASP A 34 -17.32 5.83 -13.23
CA ASP A 34 -16.79 7.13 -12.85
C ASP A 34 -15.50 7.02 -12.02
N LEU A 35 -15.37 6.00 -11.17
CA LEU A 35 -14.11 5.69 -10.46
C LEU A 35 -12.92 5.46 -11.40
N ALA A 36 -13.18 5.01 -12.63
CA ALA A 36 -12.14 4.74 -13.62
C ALA A 36 -11.79 5.95 -14.50
N LYS A 37 -12.47 7.10 -14.33
CA LYS A 37 -12.20 8.32 -15.12
C LYS A 37 -10.91 9.00 -14.67
N PRO A 38 -10.19 9.68 -15.59
CA PRO A 38 -8.94 10.37 -15.26
C PRO A 38 -9.13 11.64 -14.42
N ASP A 39 -10.33 12.22 -14.46
CA ASP A 39 -10.70 13.41 -13.68
C ASP A 39 -10.83 13.09 -12.19
N GLN A 40 -10.13 13.84 -11.34
CA GLN A 40 -10.12 13.62 -9.90
C GLN A 40 -11.45 13.98 -9.23
N GLU A 41 -12.08 15.08 -9.61
CA GLU A 41 -13.34 15.52 -9.00
C GLU A 41 -14.46 14.53 -9.30
N VAL A 42 -14.49 14.00 -10.52
CA VAL A 42 -15.47 12.97 -10.91
C VAL A 42 -15.28 11.71 -10.06
N ARG A 43 -14.04 11.27 -9.84
CA ARG A 43 -13.77 10.11 -8.99
C ARG A 43 -14.20 10.34 -7.55
N LEU A 44 -13.89 11.50 -6.97
CA LEU A 44 -14.25 11.82 -5.58
C LEU A 44 -15.77 11.86 -5.39
N LYS A 45 -16.49 12.53 -6.29
CA LYS A 45 -17.96 12.54 -6.29
C LYS A 45 -18.55 11.14 -6.44
N ALA A 46 -17.94 10.28 -7.26
CA ALA A 46 -18.40 8.90 -7.41
C ALA A 46 -18.23 8.08 -6.12
N VAL A 47 -17.14 8.27 -5.37
CA VAL A 47 -16.94 7.62 -4.06
C VAL A 47 -18.01 8.06 -3.06
N GLU A 48 -18.22 9.38 -2.94
CA GLU A 48 -19.23 9.96 -2.04
C GLU A 48 -20.64 9.44 -2.37
N ASN A 49 -21.03 9.50 -3.64
CA ASN A 49 -22.33 9.04 -4.10
C ASN A 49 -22.52 7.52 -3.91
N LEU A 50 -21.48 6.72 -4.15
CA LEU A 50 -21.53 5.26 -3.91
C LEU A 50 -21.79 4.95 -2.43
N ILE A 51 -21.07 5.61 -1.51
CA ILE A 51 -21.25 5.40 -0.08
C ILE A 51 -22.65 5.84 0.36
N GLN A 52 -23.11 7.00 -0.09
CA GLN A 52 -24.45 7.51 0.23
C GLN A 52 -25.54 6.57 -0.30
N TYR A 53 -25.38 6.05 -1.53
CA TYR A 53 -26.29 5.09 -2.13
C TYR A 53 -26.36 3.79 -1.31
N LEU A 54 -25.21 3.23 -0.91
CA LEU A 54 -25.15 2.00 -0.11
C LEU A 54 -25.78 2.18 1.28
N LYS A 55 -25.52 3.31 1.95
CA LYS A 55 -26.12 3.64 3.25
C LYS A 55 -27.64 3.79 3.18
N THR A 56 -28.15 4.32 2.06
CA THR A 56 -29.60 4.58 1.90
C THR A 56 -30.37 3.32 1.55
N ASN A 57 -29.82 2.47 0.68
CA ASN A 57 -30.52 1.28 0.19
C ASN A 57 -30.29 0.04 1.07
N ASN A 58 -29.20 0.00 1.84
CA ASN A 58 -28.82 -1.05 2.78
C ASN A 58 -29.08 -2.49 2.29
N LYS A 59 -28.76 -2.78 1.02
CA LYS A 59 -28.88 -4.11 0.44
C LYS A 59 -27.54 -4.83 0.53
N GLU A 60 -27.51 -5.93 1.27
CA GLU A 60 -26.31 -6.75 1.46
C GLU A 60 -25.70 -7.21 0.12
N ASP A 61 -26.54 -7.60 -0.84
CA ASP A 61 -26.10 -8.01 -2.18
C ASP A 61 -25.37 -6.89 -2.95
N GLU A 62 -25.82 -5.64 -2.81
CA GLU A 62 -25.18 -4.49 -3.47
C GLU A 62 -23.85 -4.12 -2.78
N LEU A 63 -23.77 -4.29 -1.46
CA LEU A 63 -22.52 -4.10 -0.71
C LEU A 63 -21.49 -5.17 -1.08
N GLU A 64 -21.89 -6.44 -1.13
CA GLU A 64 -21.03 -7.55 -1.55
C GLU A 64 -20.57 -7.39 -3.01
N TYR A 65 -21.49 -6.99 -3.90
CA TYR A 65 -21.15 -6.64 -5.29
C TYR A 65 -20.15 -5.49 -5.36
N THR A 66 -20.30 -4.47 -4.50
CA THR A 66 -19.38 -3.33 -4.41
C THR A 66 -17.98 -3.82 -4.06
N PHE A 67 -17.82 -4.60 -2.99
CA PHE A 67 -16.50 -5.12 -2.61
C PHE A 67 -15.86 -5.94 -3.73
N LYS A 68 -16.63 -6.82 -4.37
CA LYS A 68 -16.15 -7.59 -5.52
C LYS A 68 -15.65 -6.68 -6.64
N ARG A 69 -16.42 -5.66 -7.01
CA ARG A 69 -16.03 -4.71 -8.09
C ARG A 69 -14.83 -3.87 -7.72
N LEU A 70 -14.76 -3.38 -6.48
CA LEU A 70 -13.65 -2.57 -6.01
C LEU A 70 -12.35 -3.38 -5.96
N VAL A 71 -12.38 -4.61 -5.41
CA VAL A 71 -11.23 -5.52 -5.38
C VAL A 71 -10.75 -5.87 -6.79
N ASP A 72 -11.67 -6.14 -7.72
CA ASP A 72 -11.33 -6.38 -9.13
C ASP A 72 -10.68 -5.14 -9.78
N GLY A 73 -11.16 -3.95 -9.44
CA GLY A 73 -10.67 -2.67 -9.95
C GLY A 73 -9.26 -2.28 -9.46
N LEU A 74 -8.73 -2.89 -8.39
CA LEU A 74 -7.37 -2.60 -7.90
C LEU A 74 -6.29 -2.93 -8.94
N ALA A 75 -6.54 -3.96 -9.76
CA ALA A 75 -5.64 -4.41 -10.83
C ALA A 75 -6.03 -3.88 -12.22
N HIS A 76 -6.75 -2.75 -12.27
CA HIS A 76 -7.25 -2.19 -13.53
C HIS A 76 -6.12 -1.96 -14.55
N THR A 77 -6.43 -2.19 -15.83
CA THR A 77 -5.45 -2.07 -16.93
C THR A 77 -4.97 -0.64 -17.12
N ARG A 78 -5.89 0.33 -17.00
CA ARG A 78 -5.57 1.76 -16.96
C ARG A 78 -4.97 2.13 -15.61
N GLU A 79 -3.75 2.63 -15.62
CA GLU A 79 -3.01 2.97 -14.39
C GLU A 79 -3.68 4.09 -13.60
N THR A 80 -4.27 5.06 -14.28
CA THR A 80 -4.98 6.21 -13.69
C THR A 80 -6.24 5.82 -12.92
N ALA A 81 -6.81 4.64 -13.19
CA ALA A 81 -8.02 4.16 -12.51
C ALA A 81 -7.71 3.48 -11.17
N ARG A 82 -6.53 2.85 -11.01
CA ARG A 82 -6.20 2.05 -9.82
C ARG A 82 -6.29 2.84 -8.51
N PRO A 83 -5.79 4.10 -8.42
CA PRO A 83 -5.95 4.92 -7.22
C PRO A 83 -7.42 5.21 -6.88
N GLY A 84 -8.29 5.37 -7.89
CA GLY A 84 -9.72 5.59 -7.69
C GLY A 84 -10.41 4.42 -7.01
N PHE A 85 -10.15 3.19 -7.49
CA PHE A 85 -10.68 1.98 -6.88
C PHE A 85 -10.10 1.71 -5.47
N SER A 86 -8.80 1.98 -5.27
CA SER A 86 -8.15 1.87 -3.96
C SER A 86 -8.78 2.81 -2.93
N LEU A 87 -8.94 4.09 -3.28
CA LEU A 87 -9.57 5.08 -2.41
C LEU A 87 -11.02 4.71 -2.12
N ALA A 88 -11.79 4.34 -3.14
CA ALA A 88 -13.18 3.92 -2.97
C ALA A 88 -13.31 2.75 -1.99
N LEU A 89 -12.44 1.74 -2.11
CA LEU A 89 -12.42 0.59 -1.20
C LEU A 89 -12.10 1.03 0.23
N GLY A 90 -11.09 1.87 0.44
CA GLY A 90 -10.76 2.39 1.77
C GLY A 90 -11.90 3.17 2.41
N GLN A 91 -12.57 4.04 1.64
CA GLN A 91 -13.69 4.84 2.13
C GLN A 91 -14.95 3.99 2.41
N VAL A 92 -15.24 2.98 1.59
CA VAL A 92 -16.33 2.03 1.88
C VAL A 92 -16.00 1.22 3.14
N LEU A 93 -14.77 0.73 3.32
CA LEU A 93 -14.38 0.02 4.55
C LEU A 93 -14.43 0.89 5.80
N SER A 94 -14.14 2.18 5.67
CA SER A 94 -14.28 3.16 6.74
C SER A 94 -15.76 3.41 7.08
N ALA A 95 -16.64 3.45 6.07
CA ALA A 95 -18.07 3.68 6.27
C ALA A 95 -18.85 2.47 6.80
N PHE A 96 -18.37 1.25 6.54
CA PHE A 96 -19.02 -0.02 6.93
C PHE A 96 -18.10 -0.82 7.86
N GLU A 97 -18.08 -0.45 9.15
CA GLU A 97 -17.18 -1.05 10.15
C GLU A 97 -17.45 -2.53 10.43
N ASP A 98 -18.68 -3.01 10.22
CA ASP A 98 -19.08 -4.41 10.42
C ASP A 98 -18.35 -5.39 9.47
N VAL A 99 -17.80 -4.87 8.36
CA VAL A 99 -17.08 -5.69 7.38
C VAL A 99 -15.66 -5.96 7.89
N SER A 100 -15.30 -7.24 8.01
CA SER A 100 -13.95 -7.66 8.44
C SER A 100 -12.85 -7.26 7.45
N LEU A 101 -11.83 -6.55 7.92
CA LEU A 101 -10.66 -6.24 7.11
C LEU A 101 -9.89 -7.50 6.70
N GLN A 102 -9.83 -8.50 7.58
CA GLN A 102 -9.19 -9.79 7.28
C GLN A 102 -9.85 -10.50 6.10
N SER A 103 -11.19 -10.49 6.03
CA SER A 103 -11.94 -11.06 4.90
C SER A 103 -11.56 -10.38 3.58
N ILE A 104 -11.47 -9.05 3.59
CA ILE A 104 -11.11 -8.26 2.41
C ILE A 104 -9.65 -8.47 2.01
N LEU A 105 -8.73 -8.54 2.97
CA LEU A 105 -7.33 -8.89 2.71
C LEU A 105 -7.21 -10.27 2.04
N ASN A 106 -7.97 -11.26 2.51
CA ASN A 106 -7.99 -12.59 1.91
C ASN A 106 -8.51 -12.54 0.46
N ARG A 107 -9.59 -11.80 0.20
CA ARG A 107 -10.13 -11.59 -1.16
C ARG A 107 -9.12 -10.92 -2.09
N ILE A 108 -8.38 -9.93 -1.59
CA ILE A 108 -7.30 -9.27 -2.35
C ILE A 108 -6.22 -10.29 -2.72
N LYS A 109 -5.74 -11.07 -1.75
CA LYS A 109 -4.71 -12.11 -1.97
C LYS A 109 -5.15 -13.18 -2.95
N GLU A 110 -6.41 -13.63 -2.84
CA GLU A 110 -6.98 -14.63 -3.75
C GLU A 110 -7.12 -14.08 -5.16
N LYS A 111 -7.74 -12.90 -5.32
CA LYS A 111 -7.99 -12.30 -6.64
C LYS A 111 -6.70 -11.95 -7.37
N HIS A 112 -5.70 -11.45 -6.64
CA HIS A 112 -4.45 -10.95 -7.19
C HIS A 112 -3.28 -11.90 -6.92
N ASN A 113 -3.55 -13.19 -6.83
CA ASN A 113 -2.52 -14.21 -6.61
C ASN A 113 -1.50 -14.22 -7.76
N LEU A 114 -0.22 -13.99 -7.43
CA LEU A 114 0.87 -13.93 -8.40
C LEU A 114 1.19 -15.29 -9.05
N GLN A 115 0.93 -16.41 -8.36
CA GLN A 115 1.20 -17.76 -8.88
C GLN A 115 0.15 -18.19 -9.92
N GLY A 116 -1.10 -17.76 -9.76
CA GLY A 116 -2.19 -18.07 -10.68
C GLY A 116 -2.34 -17.08 -11.84
N ALA A 117 -1.69 -15.91 -11.77
CA ALA A 117 -1.80 -14.90 -12.80
C ALA A 117 -1.05 -15.31 -14.07
N LYS A 118 -1.71 -15.24 -15.24
CA LYS A 118 -1.03 -15.33 -16.54
C LYS A 118 0.09 -14.29 -16.57
N LYS A 119 1.27 -14.64 -17.12
CA LYS A 119 2.46 -13.76 -17.17
C LYS A 119 2.14 -12.31 -17.62
N LYS A 120 1.22 -12.14 -18.58
CA LYS A 120 0.77 -10.82 -19.08
C LYS A 120 0.07 -9.94 -18.03
N PHE A 121 -0.60 -10.53 -17.05
CA PHE A 121 -1.34 -9.82 -16.01
C PHE A 121 -0.64 -9.81 -14.65
N SER A 122 0.54 -10.42 -14.54
CA SER A 122 1.32 -10.47 -13.29
C SER A 122 1.61 -9.06 -12.75
N ARG A 123 1.99 -8.10 -13.61
CA ARG A 123 2.16 -6.68 -13.23
C ARG A 123 0.87 -6.08 -12.66
N ASN A 124 -0.28 -6.37 -13.25
CA ASN A 124 -1.56 -5.84 -12.77
C ASN A 124 -1.93 -6.43 -11.41
N ALA A 125 -1.71 -7.74 -11.23
CA ALA A 125 -1.91 -8.41 -9.93
C ALA A 125 -0.97 -7.84 -8.85
N MET A 126 0.29 -7.55 -9.19
CA MET A 126 1.22 -6.87 -8.29
C MET A 126 0.67 -5.52 -7.82
N PHE A 127 0.19 -4.67 -8.75
CA PHE A 127 -0.46 -3.41 -8.39
C PHE A 127 -1.75 -3.62 -7.60
N GLY A 128 -2.56 -4.64 -7.95
CA GLY A 128 -3.78 -4.99 -7.24
C GLY A 128 -3.54 -5.27 -5.76
N ASN A 129 -2.48 -6.00 -5.43
CA ASN A 129 -2.10 -6.25 -4.03
C ASN A 129 -1.64 -4.96 -3.32
N VAL A 130 -0.78 -4.14 -3.95
CA VAL A 130 -0.30 -2.90 -3.32
C VAL A 130 -1.44 -1.92 -3.07
N PHE A 131 -2.29 -1.67 -4.08
CA PHE A 131 -3.45 -0.79 -3.95
C PHE A 131 -4.51 -1.36 -3.00
N GLY A 132 -4.59 -2.69 -2.87
CA GLY A 132 -5.43 -3.33 -1.86
C GLY A 132 -4.95 -3.06 -0.44
N VAL A 133 -3.64 -3.21 -0.18
CA VAL A 133 -3.06 -2.84 1.12
C VAL A 133 -3.21 -1.35 1.40
N LEU A 134 -3.01 -0.50 0.39
CA LEU A 134 -3.23 0.95 0.52
C LEU A 134 -4.68 1.28 0.87
N ALA A 135 -5.65 0.57 0.29
CA ALA A 135 -7.07 0.74 0.63
C ALA A 135 -7.36 0.33 2.09
N LEU A 136 -6.79 -0.78 2.56
CA LEU A 136 -6.90 -1.21 3.96
C LEU A 136 -6.30 -0.17 4.91
N HIS A 137 -5.14 0.39 4.57
CA HIS A 137 -4.52 1.49 5.31
C HIS A 137 -5.43 2.73 5.35
N GLN A 138 -5.91 3.18 4.19
CA GLN A 138 -6.79 4.36 4.05
C GLN A 138 -8.16 4.22 4.74
N SER A 139 -8.56 3.02 5.17
CA SER A 139 -9.76 2.83 5.98
C SER A 139 -9.62 3.39 7.40
N ASN A 140 -8.39 3.71 7.85
CA ASN A 140 -8.05 4.13 9.22
C ASN A 140 -8.44 3.12 10.32
N ARG A 141 -8.72 1.87 9.94
CA ARG A 141 -9.10 0.78 10.85
C ARG A 141 -7.94 -0.17 11.16
N LEU A 142 -6.87 -0.12 10.36
CA LEU A 142 -5.77 -1.09 10.41
C LEU A 142 -5.06 -1.11 11.77
N SER A 143 -4.93 0.04 12.44
CA SER A 143 -4.30 0.17 13.77
C SER A 143 -5.00 -0.65 14.87
N LYS A 144 -6.26 -1.04 14.66
CA LYS A 144 -7.05 -1.84 15.62
C LYS A 144 -6.98 -3.35 15.36
N GLU A 145 -6.38 -3.79 14.24
CA GLU A 145 -6.36 -5.19 13.81
C GLU A 145 -4.91 -5.68 13.55
N PRO A 146 -4.13 -6.03 14.60
CA PRO A 146 -2.71 -6.40 14.48
C PRO A 146 -2.43 -7.51 13.45
N GLN A 147 -3.27 -8.54 13.40
CA GLN A 147 -3.09 -9.65 12.47
C GLN A 147 -3.27 -9.24 11.00
N VAL A 148 -4.14 -8.28 10.73
CA VAL A 148 -4.31 -7.71 9.39
C VAL A 148 -3.11 -6.86 9.02
N VAL A 149 -2.57 -6.08 9.97
CA VAL A 149 -1.33 -5.29 9.78
C VAL A 149 -0.19 -6.22 9.37
N LEU A 150 0.01 -7.32 10.13
CA LEU A 150 1.01 -8.34 9.82
C LEU A 150 0.82 -8.91 8.41
N GLY A 151 -0.41 -9.31 8.08
CA GLY A 151 -0.75 -9.88 6.77
C GLY A 151 -0.54 -8.90 5.61
N CYS A 152 -0.69 -7.60 5.85
CA CYS A 152 -0.41 -6.53 4.88
C CYS A 152 1.09 -6.34 4.68
N VAL A 153 1.87 -6.24 5.76
CA VAL A 153 3.32 -6.06 5.70
C VAL A 153 4.00 -7.25 5.03
N GLN A 154 3.63 -8.49 5.37
CA GLN A 154 4.14 -9.69 4.70
C GLN A 154 3.86 -9.71 3.19
N LEU A 155 2.68 -9.25 2.79
CA LEU A 155 2.33 -9.11 1.38
C LEU A 155 3.22 -8.07 0.70
N LEU A 156 3.43 -6.90 1.31
CA LEU A 156 4.31 -5.85 0.77
C LEU A 156 5.78 -6.28 0.72
N GLN A 157 6.27 -7.04 1.70
CA GLN A 157 7.62 -7.64 1.68
C GLN A 157 7.80 -8.56 0.47
N SER A 158 6.83 -9.44 0.20
CA SER A 158 6.89 -10.32 -0.98
C SER A 158 6.92 -9.53 -2.30
N LEU A 159 6.21 -8.41 -2.35
CA LEU A 159 6.12 -7.54 -3.53
C LEU A 159 7.36 -6.67 -3.72
N SER A 160 8.09 -6.36 -2.64
CA SER A 160 9.31 -5.55 -2.66
C SER A 160 10.44 -6.19 -3.47
N GLN A 161 10.39 -7.50 -3.70
CA GLN A 161 11.32 -8.22 -4.59
C GLN A 161 11.12 -7.84 -6.07
N HIS A 162 9.97 -7.28 -6.44
CA HIS A 162 9.61 -6.93 -7.81
C HIS A 162 9.83 -5.44 -8.14
N LYS A 163 10.99 -4.88 -7.75
CA LYS A 163 11.34 -3.46 -7.94
C LYS A 163 11.20 -2.95 -9.39
N GLN A 164 11.42 -3.80 -10.38
CA GLN A 164 11.29 -3.44 -11.80
C GLN A 164 9.87 -3.00 -12.20
N HIS A 165 8.85 -3.48 -11.48
CA HIS A 165 7.45 -3.19 -11.78
C HIS A 165 6.84 -2.19 -10.80
N LEU A 166 7.16 -2.32 -9.51
CA LEU A 166 6.53 -1.55 -8.44
C LEU A 166 7.39 -0.40 -7.92
N LYS A 167 8.65 -0.29 -8.37
CA LYS A 167 9.63 0.66 -7.83
C LYS A 167 9.67 0.56 -6.29
N ASP A 168 9.53 1.69 -5.61
CA ASP A 168 9.58 1.79 -4.15
C ASP A 168 8.19 1.84 -3.50
N LEU A 169 7.12 1.62 -4.29
CA LEU A 169 5.76 1.73 -3.80
C LEU A 169 5.46 0.80 -2.62
N PRO A 170 5.87 -0.49 -2.62
CA PRO A 170 5.60 -1.39 -1.50
C PRO A 170 6.27 -0.91 -0.21
N THR A 171 7.53 -0.46 -0.29
CA THR A 171 8.26 0.04 0.87
C THR A 171 7.68 1.36 1.37
N LYS A 172 7.24 2.26 0.48
CA LYS A 172 6.50 3.47 0.88
C LYS A 172 5.22 3.13 1.64
N THR A 173 4.42 2.21 1.14
CA THR A 173 3.21 1.78 1.84
C THR A 173 3.51 1.11 3.18
N MET A 174 4.62 0.36 3.31
CA MET A 174 5.04 -0.15 4.62
C MET A 174 5.39 0.98 5.59
N MET A 175 6.06 2.03 5.12
CA MET A 175 6.39 3.20 5.95
C MET A 175 5.15 3.99 6.37
N ASP A 176 4.17 4.15 5.47
CA ASP A 176 2.88 4.79 5.78
C ASP A 176 2.16 4.02 6.91
N ILE A 177 2.10 2.69 6.81
CA ILE A 177 1.53 1.83 7.86
C ILE A 177 2.28 2.01 9.18
N LEU A 178 3.62 2.00 9.18
CA LEU A 178 4.41 2.18 10.39
C LEU A 178 4.21 3.55 11.06
N ALA A 179 3.90 4.59 10.29
CA ALA A 179 3.64 5.92 10.85
C ALA A 179 2.35 5.95 11.70
N GLU A 180 1.35 5.16 11.34
CA GLU A 180 0.02 5.16 11.97
C GLU A 180 -0.16 4.08 13.04
N VAL A 181 0.64 3.02 13.01
CA VAL A 181 0.52 1.88 13.93
C VAL A 181 1.01 2.23 15.36
N PRO A 182 0.29 1.81 16.42
CA PRO A 182 0.74 1.95 17.81
C PRO A 182 2.01 1.15 18.13
N GLU A 183 2.75 1.57 19.17
CA GLU A 183 4.01 0.90 19.56
C GLU A 183 3.78 -0.55 20.01
N GLU A 184 2.65 -0.81 20.66
CA GLU A 184 2.25 -2.14 21.12
C GLU A 184 2.09 -3.12 19.95
N VAL A 185 1.40 -2.67 18.88
CA VAL A 185 1.19 -3.46 17.67
C VAL A 185 2.51 -3.68 16.93
N PHE A 186 3.38 -2.67 16.89
CA PHE A 186 4.70 -2.82 16.31
C PHE A 186 5.52 -3.90 17.03
N GLU A 187 5.55 -3.87 18.36
CA GLU A 187 6.30 -4.84 19.16
C GLU A 187 5.71 -6.25 19.08
N GLU A 188 4.38 -6.38 19.09
CA GLU A 188 3.68 -7.67 19.07
C GLU A 188 3.86 -8.42 17.74
N VAL A 189 3.60 -7.76 16.61
CA VAL A 189 3.49 -8.46 15.31
C VAL A 189 4.52 -8.02 14.27
N LEU A 190 4.90 -6.74 14.23
CA LEU A 190 5.76 -6.22 13.15
C LEU A 190 7.24 -6.40 13.42
N MET A 191 7.67 -6.38 14.69
CA MET A 191 9.08 -6.53 15.04
C MET A 191 9.63 -7.87 14.54
N GLY A 192 8.88 -8.96 14.69
CA GLY A 192 9.27 -10.26 14.16
C GLY A 192 9.26 -10.30 12.63
N ALA A 193 8.22 -9.74 12.01
CA ALA A 193 8.05 -9.77 10.55
C ALA A 193 9.11 -8.94 9.81
N LEU A 194 9.45 -7.76 10.33
CA LEU A 194 10.41 -6.83 9.73
C LEU A 194 11.85 -7.08 10.14
N GLN A 195 12.13 -8.07 10.99
CA GLN A 195 13.47 -8.30 11.54
C GLN A 195 14.53 -8.36 10.44
N THR A 196 14.31 -9.14 9.38
CA THR A 196 15.25 -9.27 8.26
C THR A 196 15.44 -7.97 7.47
N ASP A 197 14.39 -7.17 7.31
CA ASP A 197 14.49 -5.86 6.67
C ASP A 197 15.31 -4.87 7.52
N LEU A 198 15.10 -4.89 8.83
CA LEU A 198 15.82 -4.03 9.77
C LEU A 198 17.29 -4.44 9.91
N GLU A 199 17.60 -5.73 9.92
CA GLU A 199 18.98 -6.24 9.91
C GLU A 199 19.72 -5.89 8.61
N SER A 200 18.98 -5.73 7.51
CA SER A 200 19.53 -5.34 6.20
C SER A 200 19.41 -3.85 5.89
N ALA A 201 19.15 -3.00 6.88
CA ALA A 201 18.89 -1.57 6.73
C ALA A 201 19.90 -0.83 5.83
N PHE A 202 21.18 -1.20 5.85
CA PHE A 202 22.21 -0.51 5.07
C PHE A 202 22.35 -1.01 3.61
N ARG A 203 21.51 -1.93 3.11
CA ARG A 203 21.62 -2.42 1.72
C ARG A 203 20.98 -1.48 0.71
N THR A 204 19.84 -0.86 1.04
CA THR A 204 19.16 0.08 0.13
C THR A 204 18.67 1.32 0.86
N PRO A 205 18.48 2.47 0.16
CA PRO A 205 17.92 3.68 0.76
C PRO A 205 16.57 3.45 1.43
N GLU A 206 15.73 2.61 0.84
CA GLU A 206 14.38 2.35 1.35
C GLU A 206 14.41 1.52 2.64
N GLN A 207 15.33 0.56 2.76
CA GLN A 207 15.49 -0.23 3.99
C GLN A 207 16.08 0.63 5.12
N LEU A 208 17.01 1.54 4.81
CA LEU A 208 17.53 2.48 5.79
C LEU A 208 16.42 3.41 6.25
N GLN A 209 15.64 3.95 5.32
CA GLN A 209 14.49 4.78 5.64
C GLN A 209 13.48 4.06 6.53
N LEU A 210 13.17 2.79 6.24
CA LEU A 210 12.26 1.97 7.05
C LEU A 210 12.72 1.90 8.51
N LEU A 211 14.01 1.63 8.72
CA LEU A 211 14.62 1.60 10.05
C LEU A 211 14.55 2.98 10.75
N LEU A 212 14.85 4.07 10.03
CA LEU A 212 14.82 5.42 10.58
C LEU A 212 13.40 5.82 11.01
N VAL A 213 12.38 5.50 10.20
CA VAL A 213 10.97 5.72 10.54
C VAL A 213 10.60 4.91 11.79
N ALA A 214 10.98 3.64 11.84
CA ALA A 214 10.73 2.80 13.01
C ALA A 214 11.40 3.35 14.29
N LEU A 215 12.64 3.85 14.18
CA LEU A 215 13.35 4.48 15.31
C LEU A 215 12.71 5.77 15.78
N GLN A 216 12.23 6.60 14.86
CA GLN A 216 11.53 7.83 15.20
C GLN A 216 10.19 7.55 15.87
N ARG A 217 9.48 6.50 15.45
CA ARG A 217 8.13 6.17 15.95
C ARG A 217 8.12 5.32 17.22
N PHE A 218 9.08 4.40 17.37
CA PHE A 218 9.13 3.39 18.43
C PHE A 218 10.46 3.43 19.22
N PRO A 219 10.81 4.58 19.84
CA PRO A 219 12.07 4.74 20.54
C PRO A 219 12.18 3.86 21.80
N GLN A 220 11.05 3.43 22.40
CA GLN A 220 11.08 2.58 23.59
C GLN A 220 11.28 1.11 23.22
N THR A 221 10.68 0.67 22.11
CA THR A 221 10.89 -0.68 21.58
C THR A 221 12.29 -0.82 20.99
N LEU A 222 12.80 0.15 20.21
CA LEU A 222 14.11 0.06 19.53
C LEU A 222 15.28 0.65 20.33
N LYS A 223 15.42 0.23 21.59
CA LYS A 223 16.53 0.65 22.46
C LYS A 223 17.92 0.25 21.92
N PRO A 224 19.00 0.93 22.36
CA PRO A 224 20.37 0.64 21.93
C PRO A 224 20.80 -0.83 22.06
N LYS A 225 20.25 -1.57 23.05
CA LYS A 225 20.50 -3.01 23.20
C LYS A 225 19.92 -3.84 22.05
N LYS A 226 18.71 -3.52 21.59
CA LYS A 226 18.06 -4.17 20.44
C LYS A 226 18.75 -3.76 19.14
N LEU A 227 19.13 -2.48 18.98
CA LEU A 227 19.96 -2.04 17.85
C LEU A 227 21.30 -2.78 17.78
N LYS A 228 21.98 -2.97 18.91
CA LYS A 228 23.23 -3.75 18.96
C LYS A 228 23.03 -5.19 18.50
N LYS A 229 21.88 -5.80 18.79
CA LYS A 229 21.55 -7.15 18.32
C LYS A 229 21.25 -7.19 16.81
N LEU A 230 20.56 -6.18 16.29
CA LEU A 230 20.15 -6.11 14.88
C LEU A 230 21.29 -5.71 13.93
N LEU A 231 22.06 -4.68 14.32
CA LEU A 231 23.05 -4.02 13.45
C LEU A 231 24.50 -4.19 13.93
N GLY A 232 24.71 -4.86 15.05
CA GLY A 232 26.03 -4.97 15.71
C GLY A 232 26.48 -3.70 16.43
N SER A 233 25.71 -2.61 16.35
CA SER A 233 26.04 -1.28 16.89
C SER A 233 24.88 -0.69 17.68
N SER A 234 25.19 0.09 18.72
CA SER A 234 24.18 0.73 19.60
C SER A 234 23.55 1.99 19.03
N THR A 235 24.18 2.59 18.02
CA THR A 235 23.75 3.80 17.32
C THR A 235 23.84 3.57 15.82
N ILE A 236 23.04 4.29 15.04
CA ILE A 236 23.09 4.17 13.57
C ILE A 236 24.32 4.88 13.03
N ILE A 237 24.60 6.09 13.53
CA ILE A 237 25.69 6.94 13.07
C ILE A 237 26.91 6.67 13.94
N ASN A 238 27.84 5.88 13.42
CA ASN A 238 29.11 5.55 14.05
C ASN A 238 30.18 5.27 12.97
N ALA A 239 31.45 5.27 13.38
CA ALA A 239 32.58 5.11 12.45
C ALA A 239 32.47 3.85 11.56
N ASP A 240 31.94 2.74 12.08
CA ASP A 240 31.83 1.46 11.34
C ASP A 240 30.71 1.49 10.29
N ASN A 241 29.62 2.22 10.57
CA ASN A 241 28.45 2.31 9.69
C ASN A 241 28.58 3.45 8.66
N ILE A 242 29.40 4.47 8.92
CA ILE A 242 29.58 5.63 8.03
C ILE A 242 29.84 5.23 6.56
N PRO A 243 30.76 4.30 6.23
CA PRO A 243 30.98 3.91 4.84
C PRO A 243 29.72 3.35 4.17
N LYS A 244 28.93 2.55 4.91
CA LYS A 244 27.68 1.97 4.41
C LYS A 244 26.61 3.03 4.22
N ILE A 245 26.49 3.97 5.17
CA ILE A 245 25.59 5.12 5.07
C ILE A 245 25.94 5.94 3.83
N THR A 246 27.21 6.26 3.60
CA THR A 246 27.66 7.02 2.43
C THR A 246 27.25 6.35 1.12
N GLU A 247 27.44 5.03 0.97
CA GLU A 247 27.04 4.31 -0.24
C GLU A 247 25.51 4.32 -0.46
N VAL A 248 24.74 4.19 0.61
CA VAL A 248 23.28 4.34 0.56
C VAL A 248 22.89 5.77 0.15
N LEU A 249 23.56 6.79 0.68
CA LEU A 249 23.31 8.18 0.32
C LEU A 249 23.63 8.48 -1.14
N LYS A 250 24.74 7.94 -1.68
CA LYS A 250 25.08 8.04 -3.10
C LYS A 250 24.00 7.41 -3.98
N THR A 251 23.53 6.23 -3.60
CA THR A 251 22.45 5.52 -4.29
C THR A 251 21.17 6.34 -4.29
N ALA A 252 20.79 6.89 -3.14
CA ALA A 252 19.61 7.74 -3.00
C ALA A 252 19.72 9.03 -3.82
N ALA A 253 20.87 9.71 -3.79
CA ALA A 253 21.13 10.92 -4.55
C ALA A 253 21.08 10.67 -6.07
N HIS A 254 21.60 9.53 -6.52
CA HIS A 254 21.53 9.14 -7.93
C HIS A 254 20.10 8.89 -8.39
N ALA A 255 19.27 8.27 -7.54
CA ALA A 255 17.87 7.97 -7.83
C ALA A 255 17.01 9.23 -8.04
N VAL A 256 17.31 10.33 -7.35
CA VAL A 256 16.57 11.61 -7.44
C VAL A 256 17.31 12.71 -8.20
N LYS A 257 18.36 12.34 -8.96
CA LYS A 257 19.24 13.31 -9.66
C LYS A 257 18.47 14.22 -10.62
N LYS A 258 17.38 13.73 -11.23
CA LYS A 258 16.59 14.50 -12.20
C LYS A 258 15.60 15.44 -11.50
N GLU A 259 15.04 14.96 -10.40
CA GLU A 259 14.03 15.64 -9.59
C GLU A 259 14.64 16.76 -8.75
N ARG A 260 15.96 16.70 -8.47
CA ARG A 260 16.71 17.70 -7.67
C ARG A 260 16.10 17.95 -6.28
N ILE A 261 15.57 16.89 -5.68
CA ILE A 261 14.99 16.90 -4.33
C ILE A 261 15.95 16.28 -3.33
N LEU A 262 15.84 16.68 -2.06
CA LEU A 262 16.55 16.02 -0.96
C LEU A 262 15.91 14.64 -0.69
N PRO A 263 16.65 13.52 -0.76
CA PRO A 263 16.11 12.22 -0.38
C PRO A 263 15.65 12.21 1.09
N ALA A 264 14.49 11.61 1.36
CA ALA A 264 13.93 11.51 2.72
C ALA A 264 14.93 10.88 3.72
N VAL A 265 15.69 9.88 3.28
CA VAL A 265 16.72 9.20 4.08
C VAL A 265 17.82 10.15 4.55
N VAL A 266 18.19 11.14 3.75
CA VAL A 266 19.18 12.15 4.14
C VAL A 266 18.60 13.04 5.23
N LEU A 267 17.34 13.48 5.06
CA LEU A 267 16.67 14.34 6.04
C LEU A 267 16.50 13.64 7.39
N ASP A 268 16.13 12.37 7.39
CA ASP A 268 15.93 11.62 8.62
C ASP A 268 17.24 11.23 9.31
N LEU A 269 18.32 10.97 8.56
CA LEU A 269 19.67 10.86 9.12
C LEU A 269 20.16 12.17 9.73
N LEU A 270 19.86 13.31 9.09
CA LEU A 270 20.20 14.62 9.63
C LEU A 270 19.51 14.85 10.97
N LYS A 271 18.20 14.60 11.06
CA LYS A 271 17.44 14.67 12.32
C LYS A 271 17.99 13.71 13.38
N LEU A 272 18.36 12.49 12.98
CA LEU A 272 18.92 11.51 13.90
C LEU A 272 20.29 11.95 14.43
N SER A 273 21.15 12.50 13.59
CA SER A 273 22.49 12.95 13.98
C SER A 273 22.46 14.07 15.03
N LEU A 274 21.45 14.94 14.96
CA LEU A 274 21.20 15.96 15.98
C LEU A 274 20.71 15.34 17.31
N LYS A 275 19.95 14.25 17.26
CA LYS A 275 19.46 13.55 18.47
C LYS A 275 20.54 12.70 19.14
N GLU A 276 21.42 12.09 18.36
CA GLU A 276 22.50 11.22 18.85
C GLU A 276 23.79 11.99 19.17
N ASP A 277 23.80 13.33 19.05
CA ASP A 277 25.00 14.17 19.18
C ASP A 277 26.16 13.71 18.26
N SER A 278 25.80 13.22 17.08
CA SER A 278 26.71 12.64 16.09
C SER A 278 26.77 13.47 14.80
N PHE A 279 26.25 14.71 14.84
CA PHE A 279 26.20 15.61 13.69
C PHE A 279 27.58 15.86 13.08
N GLU A 280 28.60 16.18 13.88
CA GLU A 280 29.95 16.44 13.36
C GLU A 280 30.53 15.21 12.64
N LEU A 281 30.33 14.02 13.21
CA LEU A 281 30.77 12.77 12.59
C LEU A 281 30.06 12.54 11.26
N PHE A 282 28.73 12.67 11.24
CA PHE A 282 27.91 12.50 10.03
C PHE A 282 28.29 13.51 8.95
N TRP A 283 28.35 14.80 9.30
CA TRP A 283 28.61 15.88 8.34
C TRP A 283 30.02 15.82 7.76
N ASN A 284 31.03 15.59 8.60
CA ASN A 284 32.41 15.54 8.14
C ASN A 284 32.69 14.25 7.37
N LYS A 285 32.27 13.09 7.89
CA LYS A 285 32.65 11.80 7.30
C LYS A 285 31.72 11.28 6.21
N ALA A 286 30.40 11.38 6.39
CA ALA A 286 29.46 10.89 5.38
C ALA A 286 29.24 11.91 4.27
N ILE A 287 29.04 13.19 4.62
CA ILE A 287 28.72 14.23 3.64
C ILE A 287 29.99 14.80 3.00
N THR A 288 30.90 15.38 3.78
CA THR A 288 32.06 16.09 3.23
C THR A 288 33.07 15.12 2.61
N ASP A 289 33.59 14.18 3.40
CA ASP A 289 34.60 13.19 2.94
C ASP A 289 34.01 12.14 1.98
N GLY A 290 32.71 11.83 2.11
CA GLY A 290 32.08 10.71 1.43
C GLY A 290 31.29 11.07 0.17
N MET A 291 30.47 12.12 0.23
CA MET A 291 29.58 12.55 -0.86
C MET A 291 30.16 13.67 -1.71
N LEU A 292 30.81 14.66 -1.08
CA LEU A 292 31.30 15.88 -1.74
C LEU A 292 32.76 15.80 -2.19
N LYS A 293 33.54 14.88 -1.62
CA LYS A 293 34.93 14.69 -2.02
C LYS A 293 34.96 14.19 -3.47
N GLU A 294 35.48 15.03 -4.37
CA GLU A 294 35.65 14.70 -5.78
C GLU A 294 36.48 13.42 -5.89
N GLN A 295 36.00 12.46 -6.69
CA GLN A 295 36.88 11.39 -7.13
C GLN A 295 37.92 12.01 -8.05
N PRO A 296 39.22 11.72 -7.88
CA PRO A 296 40.23 12.20 -8.81
C PRO A 296 39.82 11.75 -10.21
N GLY A 297 39.51 12.72 -11.07
CA GLY A 297 39.23 12.46 -12.47
C GLY A 297 40.39 11.72 -13.12
N PRO A 298 40.18 11.03 -14.26
CA PRO A 298 41.27 10.32 -14.91
C PRO A 298 42.40 11.31 -15.18
N THR A 299 43.52 11.12 -14.49
CA THR A 299 44.78 11.79 -14.80
C THR A 299 45.09 11.52 -16.26
N GLN A 300 45.13 12.58 -17.06
CA GLN A 300 45.58 12.57 -18.45
C GLN A 300 46.99 12.00 -18.56
#